data_AF-A0A7Z0RQ14-F1
#
_entry.id   AF-A0A7Z0RQ14-F1
#
_cell.length_a   1.000
_cell.length_b   1.000
_cell.length_c   1.000
_cell.angle_alpha   90.00
_cell.angle_beta   90.00
_cell.angle_gamma   90.00
#
_symmetry.space_group_name_H-M   'P 1'
#
loop_
_entity.id
_entity.type
_entity.pdbx_description
1 polymer ?
#
loop_
_entity_poly.entity_id
_entity_poly.type
_entity_poly.pdbx_seq_one_letter_code
_entity_poly.pdbx_strand_id
1 'polypeptide(L)'
;MMQKRILENTTKRYEKLPAWLMIILACLMVELFFIGGTVIGGLILTVLSMPFLISNLGNLDAIIETFTHLYVQLGIFAFITLILFAWVKWYEKRPISSLGFFKTNYLFEILKGWGVGMLTFSCSLGLSYLFGGVVLNRIDFSGNTLLFVLSTIPFWLIQGGTEELLTRAWLLPIINKRSNLALAIGISSTLFGIIRVCQEFCVNSKAEFESVY
;
A
#
# COMPACT_ATOMS: atom_id res chain seq x y z
N MET A 1 19.11 -16.21 -22.30
CA MET A 1 18.79 -16.88 -21.01
C MET A 1 18.71 -15.80 -19.94
N MET A 2 17.52 -15.28 -19.61
CA MET A 2 17.36 -14.21 -18.62
C MET A 2 17.64 -14.76 -17.22
N GLN A 3 18.84 -14.48 -16.71
CA GLN A 3 19.22 -14.75 -15.34
C GLN A 3 18.25 -13.98 -14.41
N LYS A 4 17.37 -14.70 -13.71
CA LYS A 4 16.39 -14.12 -12.77
C LYS A 4 17.12 -13.63 -11.50
N ARG A 5 17.90 -12.56 -11.63
CA ARG A 5 18.74 -11.97 -10.56
C ARG A 5 17.97 -11.56 -9.32
N ILE A 6 16.66 -11.32 -9.43
CA ILE A 6 15.78 -11.01 -8.29
C ILE A 6 15.67 -12.19 -7.31
N LEU A 7 15.92 -13.42 -7.77
CA LEU A 7 15.84 -14.64 -6.97
C LEU A 7 17.19 -15.02 -6.33
N GLU A 8 18.31 -14.50 -6.83
CA GLU A 8 19.65 -14.91 -6.39
C GLU A 8 20.12 -14.20 -5.12
N ASN A 9 19.62 -12.98 -4.86
CA ASN A 9 20.14 -12.16 -3.77
C ASN A 9 19.32 -12.31 -2.48
N THR A 10 19.28 -13.53 -1.93
CA THR A 10 18.54 -13.84 -0.69
C THR A 10 19.47 -14.09 0.50
N THR A 11 19.20 -13.42 1.62
CA THR A 11 19.96 -13.49 2.87
C THR A 11 19.99 -14.91 3.44
N LYS A 12 21.20 -15.40 3.75
CA LYS A 12 21.45 -16.72 4.39
C LYS A 12 20.83 -16.89 5.78
N ARG A 13 20.26 -15.84 6.38
CA ARG A 13 19.84 -15.83 7.79
C ARG A 13 18.53 -16.60 8.05
N TYR A 14 17.64 -16.66 7.07
CA TYR A 14 16.37 -17.39 7.18
C TYR A 14 16.47 -18.89 6.81
N GLU A 15 17.69 -19.41 6.65
CA GLU A 15 17.92 -20.80 6.25
C GLU A 15 17.64 -21.83 7.36
N LYS A 16 17.67 -21.42 8.63
CA LYS A 16 17.58 -22.32 9.79
C LYS A 16 16.16 -22.66 10.25
N LEU A 17 15.13 -21.98 9.76
CA LEU A 17 13.74 -22.18 10.20
C LEU A 17 12.97 -23.05 9.19
N PRO A 18 12.03 -23.90 9.65
CA PRO A 18 11.24 -24.75 8.77
C PRO A 18 10.37 -23.91 7.85
N ALA A 19 10.15 -24.40 6.62
CA ALA A 19 9.54 -23.61 5.53
C ALA A 19 8.15 -23.05 5.88
N TRP A 20 7.32 -23.83 6.58
CA TRP A 20 5.97 -23.42 6.99
C TRP A 20 6.00 -22.29 8.03
N LEU A 21 6.92 -22.35 9.01
CA LEU A 21 7.08 -21.33 10.04
C LEU A 21 7.63 -20.03 9.45
N MET A 22 8.54 -20.13 8.47
CA MET A 22 9.04 -18.97 7.74
C MET A 22 7.97 -18.26 6.92
N ILE A 23 7.05 -19.00 6.31
CA ILE A 23 5.94 -18.41 5.57
C ILE A 23 5.06 -17.63 6.54
N ILE A 24 4.60 -18.26 7.64
CA ILE A 24 3.75 -17.59 8.65
C ILE A 24 4.47 -16.36 9.23
N LEU A 25 5.75 -16.49 9.56
CA LEU A 25 6.55 -15.38 10.09
C LEU A 25 6.69 -14.25 9.07
N ALA A 26 6.90 -14.57 7.79
CA ALA A 26 6.99 -13.55 6.74
C ALA A 26 5.65 -12.83 6.52
N CYS A 27 4.52 -13.55 6.62
CA CYS A 27 3.18 -12.97 6.58
C CYS A 27 2.99 -11.97 7.74
N LEU A 28 3.28 -12.42 8.95
CA LEU A 28 3.15 -11.62 10.17
C LEU A 28 4.07 -10.39 10.13
N MET A 29 5.27 -10.53 9.55
CA MET A 29 6.18 -9.40 9.35
C MET A 29 5.63 -8.34 8.40
N VAL A 30 4.88 -8.71 7.35
CA VAL A 30 4.22 -7.72 6.48
C VAL A 30 3.21 -6.90 7.29
N GLU A 31 2.39 -7.54 8.11
CA GLU A 31 1.44 -6.84 9.00
C GLU A 31 2.17 -5.94 10.00
N LEU A 32 3.27 -6.41 10.58
CA LEU A 32 4.08 -5.59 11.48
C LEU A 32 4.66 -4.35 10.80
N PHE A 33 5.04 -4.42 9.52
CA PHE A 33 5.46 -3.23 8.78
C PHE A 33 4.32 -2.24 8.56
N PHE A 34 3.13 -2.73 8.22
CA PHE A 34 1.95 -1.87 8.08
C PHE A 34 1.57 -1.20 9.41
N ILE A 35 1.48 -1.98 10.49
CA ILE A 35 1.14 -1.46 11.83
C ILE A 35 2.23 -0.51 12.31
N GLY A 36 3.50 -0.94 12.29
CA GLY A 36 4.63 -0.14 12.75
C GLY A 36 4.76 1.16 11.97
N GLY A 37 4.59 1.13 10.65
CA GLY A 37 4.63 2.33 9.84
C GLY A 37 3.43 3.25 10.01
N THR A 38 2.24 2.70 10.24
CA THR A 38 1.06 3.49 10.58
C THR A 38 1.22 4.19 11.92
N VAL A 39 1.72 3.49 12.95
CA VAL A 39 1.95 4.06 14.28
C VAL A 39 3.01 5.15 14.23
N ILE A 40 4.18 4.88 13.63
CA ILE A 40 5.27 5.86 13.54
C ILE A 40 4.86 7.06 12.69
N GLY A 41 4.26 6.81 11.52
CA GLY A 41 3.76 7.87 10.64
C GLY A 41 2.69 8.72 11.33
N GLY A 42 1.75 8.08 12.03
CA GLY A 42 0.73 8.74 12.83
C GLY A 42 1.29 9.61 13.95
N LEU A 43 2.28 9.10 14.71
CA LEU A 43 2.95 9.88 15.75
C LEU A 43 3.67 11.11 15.17
N ILE A 44 4.42 10.95 14.08
CA ILE A 44 5.11 12.05 13.42
C ILE A 44 4.11 13.10 12.93
N LEU A 45 3.05 12.68 12.25
CA LEU A 45 2.01 13.59 11.75
C LEU A 45 1.28 14.31 12.90
N THR A 46 1.02 13.61 14.00
CA THR A 46 0.40 14.20 15.19
C THR A 46 1.30 15.30 15.76
N VAL A 47 2.59 15.02 15.94
CA VAL A 47 3.58 16.00 16.42
C VAL A 47 3.67 17.21 15.49
N LEU A 48 3.67 16.99 14.17
CA LEU A 48 3.69 18.07 13.18
C LEU A 48 2.41 18.92 13.21
N SER A 49 1.26 18.29 13.47
CA SER A 49 -0.04 18.96 13.57
C SER A 49 -0.29 19.64 14.93
N MET A 50 0.64 19.55 15.89
CA MET A 50 0.46 20.10 17.24
C MET A 50 0.06 21.58 17.28
N PRO A 51 0.62 22.50 16.47
CA PRO A 51 0.18 23.90 16.45
C PRO A 51 -1.30 24.04 16.05
N PHE A 52 -1.75 23.23 15.08
CA PHE A 52 -3.13 23.20 14.63
C PHE A 52 -4.06 22.62 15.71
N LEU A 53 -3.64 21.54 16.36
CA LEU A 53 -4.37 20.92 17.48
C LEU A 53 -4.55 21.91 18.64
N ILE A 54 -3.48 22.65 18.98
CA ILE A 54 -3.52 23.67 20.04
C ILE A 54 -4.47 24.82 19.66
N SER A 55 -4.48 25.24 18.40
CA SER A 55 -5.39 26.30 17.94
C SER A 55 -6.86 25.88 17.91
N ASN A 56 -7.16 24.57 17.79
CA ASN A 56 -8.51 24.01 17.69
C ASN A 56 -8.90 23.18 18.93
N LEU A 57 -8.33 23.48 20.09
CA LEU A 57 -8.48 22.68 21.33
C LEU A 57 -9.92 22.51 21.85
N GLY A 58 -10.91 23.18 21.25
CA GLY A 58 -12.34 23.06 21.56
C GLY A 58 -13.22 22.62 20.38
N ASN A 59 -12.65 22.32 19.21
CA ASN A 59 -13.39 21.88 18.03
C ASN A 59 -12.96 20.45 17.64
N LEU A 60 -13.63 19.46 18.25
CA LEU A 60 -13.35 18.04 18.02
C LEU A 60 -13.60 17.64 16.56
N ASP A 61 -14.61 18.21 15.91
CA ASP A 61 -14.97 17.91 14.53
C ASP A 61 -13.85 18.32 13.57
N ALA A 62 -13.30 19.52 13.73
CA ALA A 62 -12.18 20.00 12.92
C ALA A 62 -10.90 19.15 13.09
N ILE A 63 -10.67 18.63 14.30
CA ILE A 63 -9.55 17.72 14.57
C ILE A 63 -9.79 16.39 13.85
N ILE A 64 -10.98 15.79 14.01
CA ILE A 64 -11.32 14.51 13.38
C ILE A 64 -11.25 14.62 11.86
N GLU A 65 -11.81 15.67 11.26
CA GLU A 65 -11.77 15.93 9.82
C GLU A 65 -10.32 16.00 9.30
N THR A 66 -9.43 16.65 10.04
CA THR A 66 -8.02 16.77 9.65
C THR A 66 -7.30 15.43 9.62
N PHE A 67 -7.53 14.56 10.62
CA PHE A 67 -6.89 13.23 10.69
C PHE A 67 -7.56 12.18 9.80
N THR A 68 -8.83 12.36 9.46
CA THR A 68 -9.56 11.51 8.51
C THR A 68 -9.39 11.97 7.06
N HIS A 69 -8.82 13.15 6.85
CA HIS A 69 -8.58 13.70 5.53
C HIS A 69 -7.76 12.72 4.65
N LEU A 70 -8.24 12.50 3.42
CA LEU A 70 -7.66 11.55 2.46
C LEU A 70 -6.15 11.69 2.29
N TYR A 71 -5.63 12.91 2.08
CA TYR A 71 -4.19 13.16 1.94
C TYR A 71 -3.36 12.72 3.16
N VAL A 72 -3.90 12.86 4.39
CA VAL A 72 -3.19 12.42 5.61
C VAL A 72 -3.13 10.90 5.64
N GLN A 73 -4.25 10.23 5.39
CA GLN A 73 -4.30 8.77 5.34
C GLN A 73 -3.38 8.18 4.27
N LEU A 74 -3.41 8.74 3.06
CA LEU A 74 -2.53 8.29 1.98
C LEU A 74 -1.06 8.62 2.26
N GLY A 75 -0.78 9.76 2.89
CA GLY A 75 0.56 10.17 3.28
C GLY A 75 1.23 9.21 4.27
N ILE A 76 0.45 8.53 5.12
CA ILE A 76 0.97 7.53 6.08
C ILE A 76 1.68 6.38 5.36
N PHE A 77 1.24 5.98 4.16
CA PHE A 77 1.90 4.92 3.38
C PHE A 77 3.33 5.26 2.98
N ALA A 78 3.66 6.55 2.82
CA ALA A 78 5.03 6.96 2.58
C ALA A 78 5.96 6.57 3.75
N PHE A 79 5.48 6.71 4.99
CA PHE A 79 6.24 6.32 6.19
C PHE A 79 6.41 4.80 6.29
N ILE A 80 5.40 4.02 5.92
CA ILE A 80 5.51 2.56 5.83
C ILE A 80 6.63 2.17 4.86
N THR A 81 6.67 2.77 3.67
CA THR A 81 7.77 2.54 2.70
C THR A 81 9.13 2.93 3.26
N LEU A 82 9.25 4.06 3.96
CA LEU A 82 10.52 4.48 4.58
C LEU A 82 11.00 3.49 5.64
N ILE A 83 10.10 2.97 6.47
CA ILE A 83 10.43 1.96 7.48
C ILE A 83 10.87 0.66 6.82
N LEU A 84 10.20 0.24 5.76
CA LEU A 84 10.64 -0.93 5.00
C LEU A 84 12.05 -0.70 4.41
N PHE A 85 12.34 0.48 3.86
CA PHE A 85 13.69 0.79 3.37
C PHE A 85 14.73 0.80 4.50
N ALA A 86 14.39 1.36 5.65
CA ALA A 86 15.26 1.32 6.84
C ALA A 86 15.52 -0.12 7.28
N TRP A 87 14.48 -0.96 7.32
CA TRP A 87 14.60 -2.38 7.66
C TRP A 87 15.48 -3.16 6.68
N VAL A 88 15.23 -3.02 5.37
CA VAL A 88 16.02 -3.69 4.33
C VAL A 88 17.49 -3.26 4.41
N LYS A 89 17.75 -1.96 4.58
CA LYS A 89 19.10 -1.39 4.59
C LYS A 89 19.87 -1.76 5.86
N TRP A 90 19.24 -1.66 7.03
CA TRP A 90 19.92 -1.86 8.32
C TRP A 90 19.84 -3.29 8.84
N TYR A 91 18.68 -3.94 8.74
CA TYR A 91 18.46 -5.28 9.27
C TYR A 91 18.83 -6.38 8.26
N GLU A 92 18.39 -6.25 7.00
CA GLU A 92 18.68 -7.26 5.97
C GLU A 92 20.01 -7.06 5.26
N LYS A 93 20.62 -5.86 5.39
CA LYS A 93 21.87 -5.46 4.71
C LYS A 93 21.84 -5.73 3.21
N ARG A 94 20.65 -5.67 2.58
CA ARG A 94 20.49 -5.83 1.13
C ARG A 94 20.47 -4.45 0.46
N PRO A 95 21.01 -4.32 -0.76
CA PRO A 95 20.86 -3.07 -1.51
C PRO A 95 19.39 -2.86 -1.86
N ILE A 96 18.89 -1.62 -1.71
CA ILE A 96 17.49 -1.25 -2.03
C ILE A 96 17.16 -1.57 -3.50
N SER A 97 18.19 -1.59 -4.38
CA SER A 97 18.07 -2.04 -5.77
C SER A 97 17.53 -3.48 -5.92
N SER A 98 17.72 -4.35 -4.92
CA SER A 98 17.18 -5.72 -4.95
C SER A 98 15.66 -5.81 -4.79
N LEU A 99 14.99 -4.75 -4.35
CA LEU A 99 13.52 -4.67 -4.26
C LEU A 99 12.84 -4.29 -5.59
N GLY A 100 13.51 -4.48 -6.73
CA GLY A 100 12.89 -4.20 -8.03
C GLY A 100 13.17 -2.81 -8.58
N PHE A 101 14.01 -2.00 -7.93
CA PHE A 101 14.59 -0.79 -8.54
C PHE A 101 15.70 -1.16 -9.54
N PHE A 102 15.38 -1.99 -10.51
CA PHE A 102 16.29 -2.39 -11.59
C PHE A 102 15.99 -1.59 -12.86
N LYS A 103 16.81 -0.56 -13.08
CA LYS A 103 17.20 0.06 -14.36
C LYS A 103 16.18 0.88 -15.19
N THR A 104 16.78 1.90 -15.83
CA THR A 104 16.46 2.71 -17.01
C THR A 104 15.01 2.80 -17.51
N ASN A 105 14.46 4.04 -17.55
CA ASN A 105 13.12 4.42 -18.03
C ASN A 105 11.93 4.06 -17.11
N TYR A 106 12.12 4.16 -15.79
CA TYR A 106 11.08 3.92 -14.77
C TYR A 106 9.75 4.66 -15.04
N LEU A 107 9.79 5.92 -15.50
CA LEU A 107 8.58 6.68 -15.83
C LEU A 107 7.76 6.03 -16.94
N PHE A 108 8.42 5.46 -17.94
CA PHE A 108 7.74 4.87 -19.09
C PHE A 108 7.06 3.55 -18.73
N GLU A 109 7.64 2.78 -17.81
CA GLU A 109 7.01 1.55 -17.30
C GLU A 109 5.83 1.87 -16.38
N ILE A 110 5.96 2.87 -15.52
CA ILE A 110 4.84 3.37 -14.69
C ILE A 110 3.69 3.85 -15.59
N LEU A 111 4.00 4.61 -16.63
CA LEU A 111 3.00 5.16 -17.54
C LEU A 111 2.30 4.08 -18.38
N LYS A 112 3.03 3.03 -18.78
CA LYS A 112 2.43 1.84 -19.40
C LYS A 112 1.48 1.11 -18.45
N GLY A 113 1.92 0.86 -17.21
CA GLY A 113 1.10 0.24 -16.18
C GLY A 113 -0.17 1.04 -15.92
N TRP A 114 -0.03 2.36 -15.81
CA TRP A 114 -1.16 3.27 -15.67
C TRP A 114 -2.12 3.21 -16.85
N GLY A 115 -1.61 3.19 -18.09
CA GLY A 115 -2.45 3.05 -19.29
C GLY A 115 -3.24 1.74 -19.34
N VAL A 116 -2.61 0.62 -18.97
CA VAL A 116 -3.29 -0.68 -18.87
C VAL A 116 -4.35 -0.68 -17.76
N GLY A 117 -4.03 -0.08 -16.61
CA GLY A 117 -4.97 0.10 -15.51
C GLY A 117 -6.19 0.94 -15.91
N MET A 118 -5.97 2.06 -16.59
CA MET A 118 -7.05 2.93 -17.05
C MET A 118 -7.93 2.26 -18.11
N LEU A 119 -7.35 1.46 -19.00
CA LEU A 119 -8.08 0.69 -20.00
C LEU A 119 -8.97 -0.37 -19.34
N THR A 120 -8.39 -1.17 -18.44
CA THR A 120 -9.14 -2.22 -17.72
C THR A 120 -10.24 -1.65 -16.84
N PHE A 121 -9.98 -0.54 -16.15
CA PHE A 121 -10.99 0.19 -15.38
C PHE A 121 -12.12 0.72 -16.26
N SER A 122 -11.79 1.37 -17.39
CA SER A 122 -12.78 1.88 -18.34
C SER A 122 -13.63 0.76 -18.94
N CYS A 123 -13.01 -0.39 -19.25
CA CYS A 123 -13.71 -1.58 -19.73
C CYS A 123 -14.69 -2.12 -18.68
N SER A 124 -14.26 -2.22 -17.41
CA SER A 124 -15.10 -2.67 -16.29
C SER A 124 -16.30 -1.73 -16.05
N LEU A 125 -16.07 -0.42 -16.07
CA LEU A 125 -17.15 0.57 -15.97
C LEU A 125 -18.11 0.49 -17.17
N GLY A 126 -17.58 0.33 -18.38
CA GLY A 126 -18.38 0.18 -19.59
C GLY A 126 -19.27 -1.06 -19.55
N LEU A 127 -18.72 -2.20 -19.11
CA LEU A 127 -19.50 -3.42 -18.88
C LEU A 127 -20.58 -3.21 -17.82
N SER A 128 -20.24 -2.60 -16.69
CA SER A 128 -21.19 -2.33 -15.60
C SER A 128 -22.33 -1.41 -16.04
N TYR A 129 -22.05 -0.44 -16.92
CA TYR A 129 -23.04 0.40 -17.56
C TYR A 129 -23.94 -0.38 -18.53
N LEU A 130 -23.35 -1.25 -19.38
CA LEU A 130 -24.09 -2.08 -20.35
C LEU A 130 -25.06 -3.07 -19.67
N PHE A 131 -24.67 -3.64 -18.53
CA PHE A 131 -25.54 -4.51 -17.73
C PHE A 131 -26.54 -3.75 -16.86
N GLY A 132 -26.56 -2.41 -16.93
CA GLY A 132 -27.49 -1.57 -16.17
C GLY A 132 -27.18 -1.48 -14.67
N GLY A 133 -25.99 -1.93 -14.23
CA GLY A 133 -25.56 -1.88 -12.83
C GLY A 133 -25.12 -0.48 -12.37
N VAL A 134 -24.82 0.43 -13.31
CA VAL A 134 -24.43 1.80 -13.01
C VAL A 134 -25.23 2.76 -13.87
N VAL A 135 -25.99 3.65 -13.21
CA VAL A 135 -26.68 4.77 -13.88
C VAL A 135 -25.80 6.01 -13.74
N LEU A 136 -25.29 6.51 -14.87
CA LEU A 136 -24.53 7.76 -14.91
C LEU A 136 -25.47 8.93 -14.65
N ASN A 137 -25.49 9.41 -13.40
CA ASN A 137 -26.43 10.44 -12.98
C ASN A 137 -25.99 11.84 -13.44
N ARG A 138 -24.70 12.19 -13.26
CA ARG A 138 -24.06 13.43 -13.73
C ARG A 138 -22.56 13.24 -13.94
N ILE A 139 -22.00 13.92 -14.94
CA ILE A 139 -20.55 14.02 -15.15
C ILE A 139 -20.15 15.47 -14.86
N ASP A 140 -19.80 15.73 -13.60
CA ASP A 140 -19.41 17.06 -13.17
C ASP A 140 -17.90 17.27 -13.42
N PHE A 141 -17.57 17.80 -14.59
CA PHE A 141 -16.23 18.33 -14.90
C PHE A 141 -16.03 19.70 -14.25
N SER A 142 -16.13 19.77 -12.92
CA SER A 142 -15.74 20.96 -12.18
C SER A 142 -14.21 21.04 -12.10
N GLY A 143 -13.65 22.24 -12.31
CA GLY A 143 -12.20 22.45 -12.20
C GLY A 143 -11.65 22.03 -10.82
N ASN A 144 -12.46 22.14 -9.76
CA ASN A 144 -12.09 21.72 -8.42
C ASN A 144 -12.00 20.19 -8.29
N THR A 145 -12.92 19.45 -8.92
CA THR A 145 -12.91 17.98 -8.97
C THR A 145 -11.70 17.47 -9.74
N LEU A 146 -11.38 18.12 -10.86
CA LEU A 146 -10.23 17.74 -11.68
C LEU A 146 -8.91 17.98 -10.95
N LEU A 147 -8.79 19.11 -10.25
CA LEU A 147 -7.64 19.41 -9.40
C LEU A 147 -7.50 18.37 -8.26
N PHE A 148 -8.60 18.03 -7.58
CA PHE A 148 -8.62 17.03 -6.51
C PHE A 148 -8.18 15.64 -6.98
N VAL A 149 -8.65 15.20 -8.15
CA VAL A 149 -8.23 13.91 -8.73
C VAL A 149 -6.73 13.96 -9.06
N LEU A 150 -6.27 15.03 -9.73
CA LEU A 150 -4.86 15.18 -10.12
C LEU A 150 -3.91 15.23 -8.91
N SER A 151 -4.27 15.93 -7.84
CA SER A 151 -3.46 15.99 -6.62
C SER A 151 -3.42 14.65 -5.87
N THR A 152 -4.42 13.79 -6.04
CA THR A 152 -4.50 12.49 -5.36
C THR A 152 -3.67 11.40 -6.05
N ILE A 153 -3.49 11.47 -7.38
CA ILE A 153 -2.69 10.50 -8.16
C ILE A 153 -1.32 10.16 -7.53
N PRO A 154 -0.45 11.13 -7.16
CA PRO A 154 0.86 10.79 -6.59
C PRO A 154 0.75 10.01 -5.27
N PHE A 155 -0.24 10.34 -4.44
CA PHE A 155 -0.49 9.65 -3.18
C PHE A 155 -0.98 8.21 -3.40
N TRP A 156 -1.85 7.99 -4.38
CA TRP A 156 -2.26 6.63 -4.79
C TRP A 156 -1.09 5.82 -5.35
N LEU A 157 -0.19 6.43 -6.11
CA LEU A 157 1.02 5.76 -6.58
C LEU A 157 1.92 5.33 -5.42
N ILE A 158 2.08 6.18 -4.39
CA ILE A 158 2.83 5.83 -3.19
C ILE A 158 2.15 4.68 -2.44
N GLN A 159 0.83 4.76 -2.23
CA GLN A 159 0.07 3.71 -1.55
C GLN A 159 0.18 2.37 -2.28
N GLY A 160 -0.21 2.34 -3.56
CA GLY A 160 -0.16 1.12 -4.37
C GLY A 160 1.26 0.58 -4.50
N GLY A 161 2.25 1.47 -4.67
CA GLY A 161 3.66 1.11 -4.71
C GLY A 161 4.14 0.49 -3.39
N THR A 162 3.72 1.02 -2.24
CA THR A 162 4.06 0.48 -0.91
C THR A 162 3.57 -0.95 -0.74
N GLU A 163 2.32 -1.21 -1.11
CA GLU A 163 1.72 -2.54 -1.00
C GLU A 163 2.36 -3.55 -1.95
N GLU A 164 2.64 -3.15 -3.19
CA GLU A 164 3.33 -4.00 -4.16
C GLU A 164 4.78 -4.27 -3.73
N LEU A 165 5.47 -3.28 -3.18
CA LEU A 165 6.82 -3.42 -2.65
C LEU A 165 6.86 -4.43 -1.50
N LEU A 166 5.92 -4.36 -0.55
CA LEU A 166 5.82 -5.31 0.58
C LEU A 166 5.48 -6.73 0.11
N THR A 167 4.50 -6.87 -0.77
CA THR A 167 3.95 -8.19 -1.13
C THR A 167 4.75 -8.89 -2.25
N ARG A 168 5.23 -8.16 -3.25
CA ARG A 168 5.91 -8.74 -4.41
C ARG A 168 7.42 -8.56 -4.38
N ALA A 169 7.93 -7.41 -3.94
CA ALA A 169 9.37 -7.22 -3.92
C ALA A 169 10.03 -7.86 -2.69
N TRP A 170 9.38 -7.79 -1.53
CA TRP A 170 9.91 -8.34 -0.29
C TRP A 170 9.41 -9.77 0.01
N LEU A 171 8.09 -9.99 0.06
CA LEU A 171 7.51 -11.27 0.49
C LEU A 171 7.68 -12.39 -0.55
N LEU A 172 7.44 -12.13 -1.85
CA LEU A 172 7.43 -13.17 -2.88
C LEU A 172 8.79 -13.91 -3.06
N PRO A 173 9.96 -13.25 -3.10
CA PRO A 173 11.24 -13.95 -3.17
C PRO A 173 11.54 -14.82 -1.94
N ILE A 174 11.06 -14.42 -0.76
CA ILE A 174 11.23 -15.17 0.50
C ILE A 174 10.43 -16.48 0.43
N ILE A 175 9.19 -16.43 -0.05
CA ILE A 175 8.31 -17.60 -0.16
C ILE A 175 8.74 -18.51 -1.33
N ASN A 176 9.12 -17.95 -2.48
CA ASN A 176 9.50 -18.72 -3.68
C ASN A 176 10.81 -19.52 -3.50
N LYS A 177 11.72 -19.12 -2.60
CA LYS A 177 12.92 -19.92 -2.28
C LYS A 177 12.60 -21.27 -1.62
N ARG A 178 11.40 -21.42 -1.05
CA ARG A 178 11.02 -22.55 -0.18
C ARG A 178 9.78 -23.32 -0.66
N SER A 179 9.10 -22.85 -1.71
CA SER A 179 7.85 -23.42 -2.23
C SER A 179 7.76 -23.33 -3.76
N ASN A 180 6.80 -24.02 -4.36
CA ASN A 180 6.50 -23.89 -5.79
C ASN A 180 5.95 -22.48 -6.10
N LEU A 181 6.32 -21.91 -7.25
CA LEU A 181 5.92 -20.56 -7.67
C LEU A 181 4.40 -20.31 -7.58
N ALA A 182 3.59 -21.31 -7.94
CA ALA A 182 2.13 -21.23 -7.85
C ALA A 182 1.62 -21.07 -6.41
N LEU A 183 2.27 -21.74 -5.44
CA LEU A 183 1.91 -21.69 -4.03
C LEU A 183 2.32 -20.34 -3.41
N ALA A 184 3.46 -19.79 -3.83
CA ALA A 184 3.90 -18.45 -3.44
C ALA A 184 2.92 -17.36 -3.92
N ILE A 185 2.42 -17.48 -5.15
CA ILE A 185 1.42 -16.56 -5.71
C ILE A 185 0.10 -16.66 -4.94
N GLY A 186 -0.37 -17.88 -4.65
CA GLY A 186 -1.59 -18.11 -3.90
C GLY A 186 -1.53 -17.47 -2.51
N ILE A 187 -0.48 -17.76 -1.74
CA ILE A 187 -0.30 -17.22 -0.39
C ILE A 187 -0.19 -15.68 -0.40
N SER A 188 0.61 -15.13 -1.32
CA SER A 188 0.74 -13.67 -1.46
C SER A 188 -0.60 -13.00 -1.78
N SER A 189 -1.42 -13.63 -2.63
CA SER A 189 -2.73 -13.10 -3.02
C SER A 189 -3.75 -13.18 -1.88
N THR A 190 -3.78 -14.28 -1.13
CA THR A 190 -4.68 -14.43 0.02
C THR A 190 -4.32 -13.45 1.14
N LEU A 191 -3.03 -13.26 1.44
CA LEU A 191 -2.58 -12.28 2.43
C LEU A 191 -2.92 -10.85 2.02
N PHE A 192 -2.74 -10.54 0.74
CA PHE A 192 -3.17 -9.24 0.22
C PHE A 192 -4.67 -9.03 0.45
N GLY A 193 -5.50 -10.05 0.19
CA GLY A 193 -6.93 -10.02 0.50
C GLY A 193 -7.22 -9.78 1.98
N ILE A 194 -6.54 -10.50 2.88
CA ILE A 194 -6.74 -10.38 4.34
C ILE A 194 -6.33 -8.99 4.84
N ILE A 195 -5.19 -8.46 4.38
CA ILE A 195 -4.74 -7.11 4.75
C ILE A 195 -5.79 -6.08 4.31
N ARG A 196 -6.29 -6.19 3.08
CA ARG A 196 -7.31 -5.28 2.55
C ARG A 196 -8.61 -5.35 3.36
N VAL A 197 -9.09 -6.54 3.68
CA VAL A 197 -10.30 -6.72 4.51
C VAL A 197 -10.09 -6.20 5.94
N CYS A 198 -8.95 -6.48 6.56
CA CYS A 198 -8.65 -6.01 7.91
C CYS A 198 -8.52 -4.48 7.97
N GLN A 199 -7.97 -3.86 6.93
CA GLN A 199 -7.87 -2.43 6.80
C GLN A 199 -9.25 -1.78 6.63
N GLU A 200 -10.13 -2.41 5.85
CA GLU A 200 -11.52 -2.00 5.71
C GLU A 200 -12.34 -2.16 7.00
N PHE A 201 -12.14 -3.24 7.76
CA PHE A 201 -12.74 -3.42 9.09
C PHE A 201 -12.28 -2.36 10.11
N CYS A 202 -11.00 -1.97 10.10
CA CYS A 202 -10.51 -0.88 10.95
C CYS A 202 -11.09 0.50 10.58
N VAL A 203 -11.41 0.71 9.31
CA VAL A 203 -12.06 1.93 8.82
C VAL A 203 -13.57 1.92 9.14
N ASN A 204 -14.26 0.81 8.92
CA ASN A 204 -15.70 0.69 9.21
C ASN A 204 -16.00 0.68 10.72
N SER A 205 -15.12 0.15 11.55
CA SER A 205 -15.27 0.25 13.00
C SER A 205 -15.19 1.70 13.50
N LYS A 206 -14.58 2.63 12.75
CA LYS A 206 -14.67 4.07 13.05
C LYS A 206 -16.00 4.67 12.58
N ALA A 207 -16.55 4.21 11.46
CA ALA A 207 -17.82 4.69 10.92
C ALA A 207 -19.03 4.30 11.79
N GLU A 208 -19.02 3.12 12.42
CA GLU A 208 -20.07 2.73 13.37
C GLU A 208 -20.09 3.59 14.63
N PHE A 209 -18.93 4.07 15.11
CA PHE A 209 -18.85 4.96 16.27
C PHE A 209 -19.40 6.38 15.99
N GLU A 210 -19.39 6.85 14.73
CA GLU A 210 -20.02 8.12 14.33
C GLU A 210 -21.54 8.02 14.14
N SER A 211 -22.10 6.80 14.03
CA SER A 211 -23.56 6.61 13.86
C SER A 211 -24.35 6.50 15.18
N VAL A 212 -23.64 6.47 16.31
CA VAL A 212 -24.22 6.28 17.66
C VAL A 212 -24.21 7.57 18.50
N TYR A 213 -23.69 8.68 17.97
CA TYR A 213 -23.70 10.00 18.62
C TYR A 213 -24.37 11.07 17.75
#